data_AF-A0A9K3DGK9-F1
#
_entry.id   AF-A0A9K3DGK9-F1
#
_cell.length_a   1.000
_cell.length_b   1.000
_cell.length_c   1.000
_cell.angle_alpha   90.00
_cell.angle_beta   90.00
_cell.angle_gamma   90.00
#
_symmetry.space_group_name_H-M   'P 1'
#
loop_
_entity.id
_entity.type
_entity.pdbx_description
1 polymer ?
#
loop_
_entity_poly.entity_id
_entity_poly.type
_entity_poly.pdbx_seq_one_letter_code
_entity_poly.pdbx_strand_id
1 'polypeptide(L)'
;MSGAASYLARRAAQKERVRILYRRALKDTLNWAVHRHLFYPDADALRERFDANNNVEDIDTIDRVIADGESQYNKWRHPDPYIVPWAPGGSKFTRNPTSPAGLR
;
A
#
# COMPACT_ATOMS: atom_id res chain seq x y z
N MET A 1 9.45 21.15 -25.12
CA MET A 1 9.68 21.16 -23.65
C MET A 1 8.60 20.43 -22.83
N SER A 2 7.34 20.32 -23.29
CA SER A 2 6.22 19.73 -22.49
C SER A 2 6.26 18.20 -22.28
N GLY A 3 6.72 17.41 -23.27
CA GLY A 3 6.63 15.93 -23.23
C GLY A 3 7.54 15.25 -22.20
N ALA A 4 8.76 15.74 -21.99
CA ALA A 4 9.71 15.13 -21.05
C ALA A 4 9.27 15.29 -19.59
N ALA A 5 8.72 16.46 -19.23
CA ALA A 5 8.21 16.71 -17.88
C ALA A 5 6.99 15.83 -17.56
N SER A 6 6.08 15.65 -18.52
CA SER A 6 4.91 14.77 -18.38
C SER A 6 5.31 13.30 -18.20
N TYR A 7 6.27 12.81 -18.98
CA TYR A 7 6.80 11.46 -18.85
C TYR A 7 7.40 11.20 -17.46
N LEU A 8 8.23 12.10 -16.96
CA LEU A 8 8.87 11.98 -15.64
C LEU A 8 7.84 12.01 -14.51
N ALA A 9 6.83 12.88 -14.61
CA ALA A 9 5.74 12.94 -13.65
C ALA A 9 4.94 11.62 -13.61
N ARG A 10 4.62 11.04 -14.78
CA ARG A 10 3.92 9.75 -14.88
C ARG A 10 4.74 8.63 -14.25
N ARG A 11 6.05 8.55 -14.55
CA ARG A 11 6.96 7.56 -13.93
C ARG A 11 7.06 7.72 -12.41
N ALA A 12 7.11 8.96 -11.92
CA ALA A 12 7.13 9.24 -10.48
C ALA A 12 5.84 8.76 -9.79
N ALA A 13 4.67 9.05 -10.39
CA ALA A 13 3.38 8.60 -9.89
C ALA A 13 3.25 7.05 -9.91
N GLN A 14 3.70 6.39 -10.98
CA GLN A 14 3.74 4.92 -11.06
C GLN A 14 4.57 4.32 -9.92
N LYS A 15 5.77 4.85 -9.70
CA LYS A 15 6.66 4.42 -8.62
C LYS A 15 6.02 4.59 -7.24
N GLU A 16 5.31 5.70 -7.03
CA GLU A 16 4.58 5.94 -5.80
C GLU A 16 3.43 4.94 -5.60
N ARG A 17 2.61 4.72 -6.63
CA ARG A 17 1.50 3.74 -6.62
C ARG A 17 1.98 2.34 -6.29
N VAL A 18 3.05 1.87 -6.94
CA VAL A 18 3.64 0.55 -6.66
C VAL A 18 4.10 0.45 -5.20
N ARG A 19 4.77 1.48 -4.66
CA ARG A 19 5.21 1.50 -3.26
C ARG A 19 4.04 1.50 -2.27
N ILE A 20 2.97 2.21 -2.58
CA ILE A 20 1.76 2.22 -1.76
C ILE A 20 1.08 0.85 -1.81
N LEU A 21 0.90 0.29 -3.01
CA LEU A 21 0.30 -1.03 -3.22
C LEU A 21 1.08 -2.12 -2.48
N TYR A 22 2.40 -2.15 -2.62
CA TYR A 22 3.26 -3.13 -1.94
C TYR A 22 3.14 -3.06 -0.41
N ARG A 23 3.21 -1.85 0.16
CA ARG A 23 3.03 -1.65 1.62
C ARG A 23 1.66 -2.08 2.11
N ARG A 24 0.60 -1.79 1.34
CA ARG A 24 -0.77 -2.17 1.66
C ARG A 24 -0.95 -3.68 1.58
N ALA A 25 -0.48 -4.30 0.50
CA ALA A 25 -0.55 -5.74 0.29
C ALA A 25 0.20 -6.51 1.40
N LEU A 26 1.44 -6.13 1.74
CA LEU A 26 2.18 -6.74 2.85
C LEU A 26 1.43 -6.64 4.18
N LYS A 27 0.85 -5.47 4.47
CA LYS A 27 0.09 -5.27 5.70
C LYS A 27 -1.14 -6.18 5.74
N ASP A 28 -1.85 -6.33 4.63
CA ASP A 28 -3.01 -7.21 4.54
C ASP A 28 -2.63 -8.69 4.58
N THR A 29 -1.52 -9.09 3.97
CA THR A 29 -0.95 -10.45 4.14
C THR A 29 -0.70 -10.74 5.63
N LEU A 30 -0.17 -9.77 6.38
CA LEU A 30 0.01 -9.91 7.82
C LEU A 30 -1.32 -9.98 8.58
N ASN A 31 -2.31 -9.18 8.19
CA ASN A 31 -3.64 -9.18 8.80
C ASN A 31 -4.31 -10.56 8.65
N TRP A 32 -4.18 -11.19 7.47
CA TRP A 32 -4.70 -12.53 7.21
C TRP A 32 -3.92 -13.64 7.91
N ALA A 33 -2.59 -13.63 7.80
CA ALA A 33 -1.75 -14.71 8.32
C ALA A 33 -1.76 -14.77 9.85
N VAL A 34 -1.83 -13.61 10.53
CA VAL A 34 -1.74 -13.39 11.98
C VAL A 34 -0.39 -13.83 12.58
N HIS A 35 0.00 -15.09 12.37
CA HIS A 35 1.23 -15.72 12.83
C HIS A 35 2.40 -15.50 11.88
N ARG A 36 3.59 -15.27 12.45
CA ARG A 36 4.81 -14.90 11.69
C ARG A 36 5.33 -16.02 10.78
N HIS A 37 5.24 -17.28 11.20
CA HIS A 37 5.73 -18.41 10.41
C HIS A 37 4.90 -18.65 9.14
N LEU A 38 3.62 -18.25 9.10
CA LEU A 38 2.80 -18.25 7.89
C LEU A 38 3.04 -16.99 7.06
N PHE A 39 3.20 -15.84 7.73
CA PHE A 39 3.43 -14.56 7.08
C PHE A 39 4.72 -14.52 6.27
N TYR A 40 5.84 -15.03 6.77
CA TYR A 40 7.13 -14.88 6.07
C TYR A 40 7.14 -15.55 4.68
N PRO A 41 6.73 -16.82 4.51
CA PRO A 41 6.60 -17.43 3.18
C PRO A 41 5.68 -16.65 2.25
N ASP A 42 4.53 -16.18 2.74
CA ASP A 42 3.56 -15.43 1.93
C ASP A 42 4.09 -14.04 1.53
N ALA A 43 4.85 -13.39 2.42
CA ALA A 43 5.49 -12.11 2.18
C ALA A 43 6.62 -12.22 1.15
N ASP A 44 7.41 -13.31 1.22
CA ASP A 44 8.45 -13.60 0.24
C ASP A 44 7.83 -13.87 -1.14
N ALA A 45 6.80 -14.72 -1.20
CA ALA A 45 6.05 -14.96 -2.44
C ALA A 45 5.37 -13.69 -2.98
N LEU A 46 4.95 -12.77 -2.11
CA LEU A 46 4.49 -11.44 -2.54
C LEU A 46 5.65 -10.63 -3.14
N ARG A 47 6.80 -10.58 -2.49
CA ARG A 47 7.98 -9.85 -2.99
C ARG A 47 8.42 -10.36 -4.36
N GLU A 48 8.50 -11.67 -4.54
CA GLU A 48 8.87 -12.32 -5.80
C GLU A 48 7.94 -11.91 -6.96
N ARG A 49 6.63 -11.84 -6.70
CA ARG A 49 5.65 -11.38 -7.71
C ARG A 49 5.89 -9.93 -8.14
N PHE A 50 6.29 -9.05 -7.22
CA PHE A 50 6.65 -7.67 -7.56
C PHE A 50 7.98 -7.61 -8.32
N ASP A 51 8.97 -8.41 -7.91
CA ASP A 51 10.29 -8.43 -8.54
C ASP A 51 10.28 -9.00 -9.96
N ALA A 52 9.41 -9.97 -10.24
CA ALA A 52 9.17 -10.51 -11.58
C ALA A 52 8.77 -9.43 -12.61
N ASN A 53 8.18 -8.32 -12.15
CA ASN A 53 7.69 -7.22 -12.99
C ASN A 53 8.57 -5.96 -12.92
N ASN A 54 9.73 -6.01 -12.24
CA ASN A 54 10.56 -4.83 -12.02
C ASN A 54 11.22 -4.28 -13.29
N ASN A 55 11.46 -5.15 -14.29
CA ASN A 55 12.17 -4.81 -15.52
C ASN A 55 11.22 -4.39 -16.67
N VAL A 56 9.95 -4.15 -16.39
CA VAL A 56 9.01 -3.65 -17.41
C VAL A 56 9.30 -2.18 -17.70
N GLU A 57 9.60 -1.85 -18.94
CA GLU A 57 9.98 -0.50 -19.36
C GLU A 57 8.82 0.28 -19.99
N ASP A 58 7.91 -0.42 -20.66
CA ASP A 58 6.76 0.20 -21.33
C ASP A 58 5.77 0.80 -20.33
N ILE A 59 5.50 2.10 -20.46
CA ILE A 59 4.71 2.88 -19.50
C ILE A 59 3.27 2.38 -19.42
N ASP A 60 2.67 2.08 -20.57
CA ASP A 60 1.26 1.67 -20.62
C ASP A 60 1.10 0.26 -20.07
N THR A 61 2.05 -0.63 -20.33
CA THR A 61 2.12 -1.95 -19.69
C THR A 61 2.27 -1.82 -18.18
N ILE A 62 3.13 -0.92 -17.67
CA ILE A 62 3.27 -0.68 -16.23
C ILE A 62 1.94 -0.27 -15.61
N ASP A 63 1.21 0.68 -16.23
CA ASP A 63 -0.09 1.11 -15.70
C ASP A 63 -1.10 -0.04 -15.66
N ARG A 64 -1.08 -0.91 -16.67
CA ARG A 64 -1.95 -2.08 -16.73
C ARG A 64 -1.63 -3.10 -15.64
N VAL A 65 -0.34 -3.36 -15.40
CA VAL A 65 0.13 -4.28 -14.33
C VAL A 65 -0.19 -3.71 -12.95
N ILE A 66 -0.02 -2.40 -12.75
CA ILE A 66 -0.42 -1.73 -11.50
C ILE A 66 -1.94 -1.85 -11.29
N ALA A 67 -2.74 -1.61 -12.33
CA ALA A 67 -4.20 -1.71 -12.24
C ALA A 67 -4.67 -3.14 -11.92
N ASP A 68 -4.05 -4.15 -12.53
CA ASP A 68 -4.33 -5.55 -12.21
C ASP A 68 -3.96 -5.88 -10.75
N GLY A 69 -2.78 -5.45 -10.30
CA GLY A 69 -2.35 -5.60 -8.91
C GLY A 69 -3.27 -4.92 -7.90
N GLU A 70 -3.76 -3.70 -8.21
CA GLU A 70 -4.74 -2.98 -7.40
C GLU A 70 -6.09 -3.71 -7.36
N SER A 71 -6.54 -4.27 -8.49
CA SER A 71 -7.77 -5.08 -8.56
C SER A 71 -7.68 -6.34 -7.71
N GLN A 72 -6.57 -7.08 -7.82
CA GLN A 72 -6.31 -8.26 -7.00
C GLN A 72 -6.25 -7.91 -5.51
N TYR A 73 -5.54 -6.83 -5.14
CA TYR A 73 -5.50 -6.35 -3.77
C TYR A 73 -6.89 -6.00 -3.24
N ASN A 74 -7.70 -5.29 -4.02
CA ASN A 74 -9.07 -4.91 -3.62
C ASN A 74 -9.97 -6.13 -3.41
N LYS A 75 -9.80 -7.18 -4.22
CA LYS A 75 -10.55 -8.45 -4.08
C LYS A 75 -10.24 -9.18 -2.77
N TRP A 76 -8.98 -9.18 -2.36
CA TRP A 76 -8.50 -9.96 -1.21
C TRP A 76 -8.26 -9.11 0.05
N ARG A 77 -8.76 -7.87 0.04
CA ARG A 77 -8.58 -6.93 1.14
C ARG A 77 -9.20 -7.49 2.42
N HIS A 78 -8.49 -7.37 3.54
CA HIS A 78 -9.03 -7.81 4.82
C HIS A 78 -10.21 -6.91 5.23
N PRO A 79 -11.37 -7.46 5.66
CA PRO A 79 -12.55 -6.65 5.99
C PRO A 79 -12.35 -5.77 7.23
N ASP A 80 -11.56 -6.24 8.21
CA ASP A 80 -11.24 -5.51 9.45
C ASP A 80 -9.73 -5.49 9.71
N PRO A 81 -8.94 -4.67 8.99
CA PRO A 81 -7.48 -4.70 9.06
C PRO A 81 -6.97 -4.17 10.42
N TYR A 82 -5.82 -4.65 10.88
CA TYR A 82 -5.22 -4.14 12.12
C TYR A 82 -4.88 -2.64 12.01
N ILE A 83 -5.40 -1.86 12.95
CA ILE A 83 -5.09 -0.43 13.13
C ILE A 83 -4.46 -0.25 14.50
N VAL A 84 -3.29 0.42 14.52
CA VAL A 84 -2.62 0.72 15.78
C VAL A 84 -3.53 1.60 16.65
N PRO A 85 -3.60 1.37 17.98
CA PRO A 85 -4.68 1.93 18.81
C PRO A 85 -4.85 3.46 18.73
N TRP A 86 -3.77 4.22 18.55
CA TRP A 86 -3.80 5.69 18.54
C TRP A 86 -3.94 6.32 17.13
N ALA A 87 -3.89 5.53 16.06
CA ALA A 87 -4.10 6.03 14.70
C ALA A 87 -5.60 6.22 14.40
N PRO A 88 -5.96 7.03 13.39
CA PRO A 88 -7.35 7.14 12.94
C PRO A 88 -7.96 5.75 12.68
N GLY A 89 -9.15 5.49 13.26
CA GLY A 89 -9.83 4.19 13.22
C GLY A 89 -9.38 3.19 14.30
N GLY A 90 -8.37 3.52 15.11
CA GLY A 90 -7.92 2.70 16.24
C GLY A 90 -8.75 2.93 17.51
N SER A 91 -8.73 1.96 18.41
CA SER A 91 -9.57 1.93 19.63
C SER A 91 -9.27 3.02 20.66
N LYS A 92 -8.13 3.71 20.56
CA LYS A 92 -7.71 4.81 21.45
C LYS A 92 -7.55 6.13 20.70
N PHE A 93 -7.99 6.20 19.44
CA PHE A 93 -7.96 7.44 18.67
C PHE A 93 -8.77 8.53 19.39
N THR A 94 -8.19 9.72 19.53
CA THR A 94 -8.83 10.87 20.22
C THR A 94 -9.35 10.59 21.62
N ARG A 95 -8.82 9.57 22.32
CA ARG A 95 -9.26 9.22 23.67
C ARG A 95 -8.99 10.34 24.69
N ASN A 96 -7.85 11.02 24.55
CA ASN A 96 -7.43 12.14 25.39
C ASN A 96 -6.96 13.30 24.48
N PRO A 97 -7.88 14.08 23.87
CA PRO A 97 -7.48 15.22 23.05
C PRO A 97 -6.89 16.33 23.93
N THR A 98 -5.93 17.08 23.39
CA THR A 98 -5.47 18.31 24.04
C THR A 98 -6.64 19.29 24.15
N SER A 99 -6.79 19.94 25.31
CA SER A 99 -7.83 20.94 25.50
C SER A 99 -7.74 22.02 24.41
N PRO A 100 -8.89 22.50 23.88
CA PRO A 100 -8.88 23.63 22.96
C PRO A 100 -8.20 24.84 23.60
N ALA A 101 -7.33 25.50 22.85
CA ALA A 101 -6.72 26.75 23.30
C ALA A 101 -7.80 27.84 23.39
N GLY A 102 -7.81 28.60 24.49
CA GLY A 102 -8.68 29.79 24.64
C GLY A 102 -9.98 29.59 25.42
N LEU A 103 -10.28 28.38 25.91
CA LEU A 103 -11.33 28.18 26.91
C LEU A 103 -10.72 28.40 28.31
N ARG A 104 -10.92 29.60 28.86
CA ARG A 104 -10.66 29.94 30.27
C ARG A 104 -11.99 30.22 30.97
#